data_AF-A0A9D1M375-F1
#
_entry.id   AF-A0A9D1M375-F1
#
_cell.length_a   1.000
_cell.length_b   1.000
_cell.length_c   1.000
_cell.angle_alpha   90.00
_cell.angle_beta   90.00
_cell.angle_gamma   90.00
#
_symmetry.space_group_name_H-M   'P 1'
#
loop_
_entity.id
_entity.type
_entity.pdbx_description
1 polymer ?
#
loop_
_entity_poly.entity_id
_entity_poly.type
_entity_poly.pdbx_seq_one_letter_code
_entity_poly.pdbx_strand_id
1 'polypeptide(L)'
;MIMNVDEFEALMDRCKIMLNDNGEVSFVPYSDKDRMRISKIITDNNLQKLPLANFNALVQQHNPLYQTRRKLRQQKAEQFSKLTTSQVAELPIEQKLDYMDVLFPRRQTLNELLEVCRKNEANLRACLFNMDFPKSFWKSERKLADRYASLLASQPEITDKIKSWQEISPEDKKDVIKQAAKTFEYVYGTVPKIVFFTPEEERAKRRKAGLNEEAHINAAYYHNGKIHFNEERLQESDNLFGISVLFHEGTHHRQHGQNFDDDLVNRIFDCDMFNAALYEDELNNKTSSTYKDLYCMQPAETHAHGLQEYMEHQFMEKAAIQKSPHADTKETRYVHNKAFSMARLTQYRSQ
;
A
#
# COMPACT_ATOMS: atom_id res chain seq x y z
N MET A 1 -0.38 20.47 -31.06
CA MET A 1 -0.38 19.88 -29.71
C MET A 1 0.94 20.25 -29.06
N ILE A 2 0.94 20.73 -27.82
CA ILE A 2 2.18 20.91 -27.07
C ILE A 2 2.09 19.99 -25.85
N MET A 3 2.01 18.67 -26.13
CA MET A 3 2.27 17.68 -25.09
C MET A 3 3.71 17.87 -24.67
N ASN A 4 3.97 17.94 -23.36
CA ASN A 4 5.35 17.99 -22.88
C ASN A 4 5.89 16.56 -22.66
N VAL A 5 7.20 16.45 -22.49
CA VAL A 5 7.84 15.13 -22.30
C VAL A 5 7.40 14.44 -21.00
N ASP A 6 7.03 15.17 -19.94
CA ASP A 6 6.55 14.58 -18.69
C ASP A 6 5.16 13.93 -18.85
N GLU A 7 4.30 14.56 -19.64
CA GLU A 7 2.98 14.03 -20.01
C GLU A 7 3.11 12.81 -20.92
N PHE A 8 3.97 12.90 -21.94
CA PHE A 8 4.28 11.77 -22.83
C PHE A 8 4.79 10.58 -22.02
N GLU A 9 5.75 10.82 -21.13
CA GLU A 9 6.32 9.80 -20.26
C GLU A 9 5.26 9.18 -19.33
N ALA A 10 4.37 9.98 -18.74
CA ALA A 10 3.28 9.46 -17.93
C ALA A 10 2.35 8.54 -18.74
N LEU A 11 2.05 8.86 -20.00
CA LEU A 11 1.27 7.97 -20.87
C LEU A 11 2.02 6.67 -21.18
N MET A 12 3.33 6.75 -21.46
CA MET A 12 4.14 5.58 -21.80
C MET A 12 4.36 4.63 -20.61
N ASP A 13 4.54 5.18 -19.41
CA ASP A 13 4.91 4.40 -18.23
C ASP A 13 3.68 3.93 -17.44
N ARG A 14 2.58 4.70 -17.43
CA ARG A 14 1.41 4.44 -16.56
C ARG A 14 0.17 3.91 -17.28
N CYS A 15 0.21 3.75 -18.60
CA CYS A 15 -0.92 3.23 -19.37
C CYS A 15 -0.59 1.98 -20.18
N LYS A 16 -1.54 1.06 -20.30
CA LYS A 16 -1.61 0.14 -21.43
C LYS A 16 -2.04 0.91 -22.66
N ILE A 17 -1.24 0.86 -23.72
CA ILE A 17 -1.55 1.49 -25.01
C ILE A 17 -2.27 0.45 -25.87
N MET A 18 -3.46 0.78 -26.35
CA MET A 18 -4.27 -0.13 -27.17
C MET A 18 -4.67 0.55 -28.47
N LEU A 19 -4.64 -0.20 -29.57
CA LEU A 19 -5.15 0.23 -30.87
C LEU A 19 -6.53 -0.41 -31.08
N ASN A 20 -7.54 0.39 -31.40
CA ASN A 20 -8.88 -0.12 -31.73
C ASN A 20 -9.02 -0.43 -33.23
N ASP A 21 -10.13 -1.06 -33.61
CA ASP A 21 -10.42 -1.45 -35.00
C ASP A 21 -10.55 -0.25 -35.97
N ASN A 22 -10.76 0.96 -35.43
CA ASN A 22 -10.80 2.20 -36.21
C ASN A 22 -9.39 2.80 -36.44
N GLY A 23 -8.33 2.16 -35.96
CA GLY A 23 -6.96 2.67 -36.05
C GLY A 23 -6.65 3.81 -35.07
N GLU A 24 -7.46 3.96 -34.02
CA GLU A 24 -7.29 4.96 -32.96
C GLU A 24 -6.59 4.35 -31.75
N VAL A 25 -5.65 5.10 -31.18
CA VAL A 25 -4.88 4.74 -29.99
C VAL A 25 -5.62 5.23 -28.75
N SER A 26 -5.73 4.34 -27.76
CA SER A 26 -6.29 4.61 -26.45
C SER A 26 -5.27 4.31 -25.35
N PHE A 27 -5.34 5.08 -24.27
CA PHE A 27 -4.50 4.93 -23.10
C PHE A 27 -5.36 4.46 -21.93
N VAL A 28 -5.11 3.24 -21.47
CA VAL A 28 -5.80 2.66 -20.32
C VAL A 28 -4.85 2.67 -19.12
N PRO A 29 -5.10 3.47 -18.08
CA PRO A 29 -4.27 3.50 -16.88
C PRO A 29 -4.14 2.12 -16.24
N TYR A 30 -2.94 1.78 -15.74
CA TYR A 30 -2.74 0.54 -14.99
C TYR A 30 -3.34 0.59 -13.58
N SER A 31 -3.46 1.78 -13.02
CA SER A 31 -3.97 2.00 -11.66
C SER A 31 -5.11 3.01 -11.66
N ASP A 32 -6.03 2.86 -10.70
CA ASP A 32 -7.11 3.83 -10.49
C ASP A 32 -6.58 5.19 -10.04
N LYS A 33 -5.44 5.24 -9.34
CA LYS A 33 -4.77 6.47 -8.91
C LYS A 33 -4.33 7.32 -10.10
N ASP A 34 -3.89 6.68 -11.18
CA ASP A 34 -3.47 7.35 -12.41
C ASP A 34 -4.64 7.84 -13.25
N ARG A 35 -5.87 7.37 -13.00
CA ARG A 35 -7.03 7.64 -13.84
C ARG A 35 -7.29 9.13 -14.05
N MET A 36 -7.26 9.92 -12.97
CA MET A 36 -7.49 11.38 -13.07
C MET A 36 -6.36 12.09 -13.81
N ARG A 37 -5.11 11.75 -13.50
CA ARG A 37 -3.93 12.33 -14.15
C ARG A 37 -3.92 12.05 -15.66
N ILE A 38 -4.13 10.79 -16.03
CA ILE A 38 -4.15 10.38 -17.43
C ILE A 38 -5.35 10.97 -18.18
N SER A 39 -6.53 11.00 -17.55
CA SER A 39 -7.72 11.65 -18.14
C SER A 39 -7.48 13.14 -18.43
N LYS A 40 -6.82 13.84 -17.51
CA LYS A 40 -6.41 15.24 -17.70
C LYS A 40 -5.44 15.39 -18.86
N ILE A 41 -4.39 14.56 -18.95
CA ILE A 41 -3.44 14.60 -20.08
C ILE A 41 -4.15 14.35 -21.41
N ILE A 42 -5.05 13.35 -21.47
CA ILE A 42 -5.85 13.03 -22.65
C ILE A 42 -6.71 14.22 -23.05
N THR A 43 -7.35 14.87 -22.09
CA THR A 43 -8.25 16.01 -22.34
C THR A 43 -7.50 17.24 -22.79
N ASP A 44 -6.48 17.65 -22.03
CA ASP A 44 -5.68 18.84 -22.29
C ASP A 44 -4.95 18.76 -23.65
N ASN A 45 -4.62 17.54 -24.10
CA ASN A 45 -3.95 17.29 -25.38
C ASN A 45 -4.86 16.78 -26.50
N ASN A 46 -6.19 16.68 -26.29
CA ASN A 46 -7.17 16.17 -27.25
C ASN A 46 -6.85 14.77 -27.83
N LEU A 47 -6.55 13.80 -26.96
CA LEU A 47 -6.11 12.44 -27.34
C LEU A 47 -7.24 11.39 -27.37
N GLN A 48 -8.51 11.77 -27.20
CA GLN A 48 -9.63 10.82 -27.05
C GLN A 48 -9.87 9.96 -28.30
N LYS A 49 -9.45 10.44 -29.47
CA LYS A 49 -9.55 9.76 -30.78
C LYS A 49 -8.24 9.89 -31.54
N LEU A 50 -7.12 9.57 -30.88
CA LEU A 50 -5.78 9.79 -31.43
C LEU A 50 -5.52 8.80 -32.58
N PRO A 51 -5.41 9.23 -33.85
CA PRO A 51 -5.09 8.31 -34.94
C PRO A 51 -3.67 7.75 -34.79
N LEU A 52 -3.45 6.49 -35.21
CA LEU A 52 -2.12 5.86 -35.13
C LEU A 52 -1.01 6.69 -35.77
N ALA A 53 -1.27 7.36 -36.89
CA ALA A 53 -0.30 8.25 -37.54
C ALA A 53 0.14 9.42 -36.62
N ASN A 54 -0.81 10.02 -35.90
CA ASN A 54 -0.53 11.12 -34.98
C ASN A 54 0.16 10.60 -33.72
N PHE A 55 -0.20 9.41 -33.23
CA PHE A 55 0.53 8.76 -32.15
C PHE A 55 1.99 8.51 -32.54
N ASN A 56 2.24 7.98 -33.74
CA ASN A 56 3.60 7.77 -34.24
C ASN A 56 4.40 9.08 -34.34
N ALA A 57 3.75 10.19 -34.73
CA ALA A 57 4.37 11.51 -34.73
C ALA A 57 4.74 11.97 -33.31
N LEU A 58 3.86 11.77 -32.32
CA LEU A 58 4.16 12.04 -30.90
C LEU A 58 5.34 11.21 -30.40
N VAL A 59 5.37 9.91 -30.74
CA VAL A 59 6.49 9.02 -30.40
C VAL A 59 7.78 9.53 -31.04
N GLN A 60 7.79 9.87 -32.33
CA GLN A 60 8.98 10.41 -32.99
C GLN A 60 9.47 11.70 -32.34
N GLN A 61 8.55 12.58 -31.93
CA GLN A 61 8.87 13.85 -31.29
C GLN A 61 9.47 13.68 -29.90
N HIS A 62 8.90 12.82 -29.05
CA HIS A 62 9.25 12.74 -27.63
C HIS A 62 10.19 11.59 -27.27
N ASN A 63 10.27 10.53 -28.09
CA ASN A 63 11.08 9.35 -27.81
C ASN A 63 12.57 9.66 -27.58
N PRO A 64 13.25 10.57 -28.32
CA PRO A 64 14.66 10.88 -28.05
C PRO A 64 14.92 11.38 -26.62
N LEU A 65 14.06 12.28 -26.12
CA LEU A 65 14.15 12.78 -24.75
C LEU A 65 13.72 11.74 -23.72
N TYR A 66 12.66 10.98 -23.99
CA TYR A 66 12.21 9.87 -23.16
C TYR A 66 13.32 8.82 -22.96
N GLN A 67 14.00 8.41 -24.04
CA GLN A 67 15.12 7.45 -23.96
C GLN A 67 16.32 8.03 -23.21
N THR A 68 16.64 9.31 -23.41
CA THR A 68 17.69 9.99 -22.65
C THR A 68 17.39 9.97 -21.15
N ARG A 69 16.15 10.28 -20.76
CA ARG A 69 15.72 10.21 -19.36
C ARG A 69 15.78 8.80 -18.80
N ARG A 70 15.36 7.78 -19.56
CA ARG A 70 15.49 6.37 -19.16
C ARG A 70 16.95 5.98 -18.89
N LYS A 71 17.89 6.40 -19.74
CA LYS A 71 19.32 6.17 -19.51
C LYS A 71 19.84 6.86 -18.24
N LEU A 72 19.43 8.10 -18.00
CA LEU A 72 19.78 8.82 -16.78
C LEU A 72 19.24 8.12 -15.52
N ARG A 73 18.01 7.58 -15.58
CA ARG A 73 17.47 6.74 -14.50
C ARG A 73 18.31 5.50 -14.28
N GLN A 74 18.67 4.77 -15.33
CA GLN A 74 19.53 3.59 -15.19
C GLN A 74 20.87 3.94 -14.53
N GLN A 75 21.51 5.04 -14.93
CA GLN A 75 22.75 5.51 -14.29
C GLN A 75 22.54 5.83 -12.81
N LYS A 76 21.40 6.43 -12.45
CA LYS A 76 21.04 6.71 -11.05
C LYS A 76 20.81 5.43 -10.24
N ALA A 77 20.21 4.40 -10.83
CA ALA A 77 20.09 3.07 -10.21
C ALA A 77 21.47 2.46 -9.92
N GLU A 78 22.39 2.56 -10.89
CA GLU A 78 23.77 2.07 -10.73
C GLU A 78 24.55 2.86 -9.69
N GLN A 79 24.32 4.17 -9.58
CA GLN A 79 24.90 5.00 -8.51
C GLN A 79 24.42 4.56 -7.13
N PHE A 80 23.13 4.25 -6.98
CA PHE A 80 22.58 3.75 -5.72
C PHE A 80 23.30 2.49 -5.23
N SER A 81 23.57 1.54 -6.13
CA SER A 81 24.31 0.31 -5.80
C SER A 81 25.76 0.56 -5.37
N LYS A 82 26.33 1.74 -5.64
CA LYS A 82 27.72 2.10 -5.28
C LYS A 82 27.80 2.87 -3.96
N LEU A 83 26.68 3.36 -3.43
CA LEU A 83 26.64 4.03 -2.13
C LEU A 83 26.83 3.01 -1.01
N THR A 84 27.50 3.43 0.06
CA THR A 84 27.52 2.67 1.32
C THR A 84 26.18 2.83 2.05
N THR A 85 25.82 1.88 2.91
CA THR A 85 24.58 1.96 3.71
C THR A 85 24.52 3.22 4.58
N SER A 86 25.66 3.68 5.11
CA SER A 86 25.74 4.93 5.88
C SER A 86 25.39 6.14 5.00
N GLN A 87 25.96 6.22 3.80
CA GLN A 87 25.65 7.30 2.86
C GLN A 87 24.17 7.29 2.49
N VAL A 88 23.59 6.12 2.24
CA VAL A 88 22.17 5.98 1.91
C VAL A 88 21.27 6.42 3.08
N ALA A 89 21.62 6.06 4.31
CA ALA A 89 20.83 6.39 5.49
C ALA A 89 20.73 7.91 5.73
N GLU A 90 21.79 8.64 5.42
CA GLU A 90 21.91 10.10 5.60
C GLU A 90 21.29 10.93 4.47
N LEU A 91 20.84 10.31 3.38
CA LEU A 91 20.21 11.02 2.26
C LEU A 91 18.93 11.74 2.71
N PRO A 92 18.68 12.98 2.21
CA PRO A 92 17.37 13.62 2.32
C PRO A 92 16.26 12.75 1.74
N ILE A 93 15.04 12.86 2.28
CA ILE A 93 13.89 12.04 1.87
C ILE A 93 13.65 12.17 0.37
N GLU A 94 13.76 13.38 -0.19
CA GLU A 94 13.57 13.63 -1.61
C GLU A 94 14.56 12.86 -2.47
N GLN A 95 15.82 12.73 -2.02
CA GLN A 95 16.86 11.96 -2.70
C GLN A 95 16.64 10.45 -2.56
N LYS A 96 16.14 10.01 -1.41
CA LYS A 96 15.74 8.61 -1.19
C LYS A 96 14.60 8.23 -2.14
N LEU A 97 13.55 9.04 -2.24
CA LEU A 97 12.41 8.83 -3.15
C LEU A 97 12.88 8.82 -4.61
N ASP A 98 13.76 9.75 -4.97
CA ASP A 98 14.44 9.82 -6.26
C ASP A 98 15.15 8.51 -6.68
N TYR A 99 15.74 7.78 -5.71
CA TYR A 99 16.32 6.47 -5.96
C TYR A 99 15.24 5.38 -6.02
N MET A 100 14.25 5.41 -5.13
CA MET A 100 13.16 4.42 -5.13
C MET A 100 12.34 4.45 -6.42
N ASP A 101 12.03 5.64 -6.95
CA ASP A 101 11.34 5.85 -8.24
C ASP A 101 12.08 5.19 -9.42
N VAL A 102 13.41 5.12 -9.32
CA VAL A 102 14.29 4.58 -10.34
C VAL A 102 14.50 3.07 -10.18
N LEU A 103 14.58 2.58 -8.95
CA LEU A 103 14.77 1.16 -8.63
C LEU A 103 13.48 0.34 -8.83
N PHE A 104 12.33 0.96 -8.59
CA PHE A 104 11.00 0.36 -8.71
C PHE A 104 10.15 1.11 -9.74
N PRO A 105 10.53 1.06 -11.04
CA PRO A 105 9.70 1.65 -12.06
C PRO A 105 8.38 0.88 -12.19
N ARG A 106 7.31 1.59 -12.59
CA ARG A 106 5.95 1.03 -12.75
C ARG A 106 5.89 -0.21 -13.64
N ARG A 107 6.82 -0.33 -14.60
CA ARG A 107 6.99 -1.47 -15.49
C ARG A 107 8.29 -2.19 -15.17
N GLN A 108 8.23 -3.04 -14.17
CA GLN A 108 9.31 -3.93 -13.79
C GLN A 108 8.79 -5.37 -13.85
N THR A 109 9.50 -6.23 -14.56
CA THR A 109 9.24 -7.68 -14.54
C THR A 109 9.63 -8.25 -13.18
N LEU A 110 9.05 -9.39 -12.81
CA LEU A 110 9.41 -10.07 -11.56
C LEU A 110 10.92 -10.36 -11.49
N ASN A 111 11.53 -10.80 -12.58
CA ASN A 111 12.98 -11.09 -12.61
C ASN A 111 13.83 -9.83 -12.38
N GLU A 112 13.49 -8.72 -13.02
CA GLU A 112 14.18 -7.43 -12.82
C GLU A 112 14.03 -6.95 -11.37
N LEU A 113 12.82 -7.09 -10.80
CA LEU A 113 12.57 -6.76 -9.41
C LEU A 113 13.44 -7.59 -8.46
N LEU A 114 13.44 -8.91 -8.65
CA LEU A 114 14.22 -9.82 -7.81
C LEU A 114 15.72 -9.53 -7.91
N GLU A 115 16.22 -9.19 -9.09
CA GLU A 115 17.61 -8.81 -9.30
C GLU A 115 17.95 -7.48 -8.61
N VAL A 116 17.13 -6.45 -8.78
CA VAL A 116 17.32 -5.13 -8.16
C VAL A 116 17.34 -5.25 -6.64
N CYS A 117 16.38 -5.97 -6.05
CA CYS A 117 16.33 -6.17 -4.61
C CYS A 117 17.53 -6.97 -4.11
N ARG A 118 17.89 -8.08 -4.77
CA ARG A 118 19.06 -8.91 -4.38
C ARG A 118 20.35 -8.11 -4.38
N LYS A 119 20.56 -7.28 -5.40
CA LYS A 119 21.77 -6.46 -5.55
C LYS A 119 21.87 -5.36 -4.50
N ASN A 120 20.73 -4.86 -4.01
CA ASN A 120 20.67 -3.63 -3.22
C ASN A 120 20.10 -3.83 -1.82
N GLU A 121 19.94 -5.07 -1.32
CA GLU A 121 19.16 -5.37 -0.11
C GLU A 121 19.55 -4.50 1.10
N ALA A 122 20.84 -4.40 1.42
CA ALA A 122 21.32 -3.58 2.54
C ALA A 122 21.06 -2.09 2.33
N ASN A 123 21.25 -1.59 1.10
CA ASN A 123 20.99 -0.19 0.76
C ASN A 123 19.48 0.11 0.77
N LEU A 124 18.62 -0.82 0.35
CA LEU A 124 17.17 -0.67 0.43
C LEU A 124 16.70 -0.55 1.89
N ARG A 125 17.21 -1.40 2.79
CA ARG A 125 16.94 -1.28 4.23
C ARG A 125 17.38 0.09 4.77
N ALA A 126 18.59 0.54 4.43
CA ALA A 126 19.09 1.85 4.85
C ALA A 126 18.30 3.03 4.23
N CYS A 127 17.78 2.87 3.02
CA CYS A 127 16.99 3.88 2.32
C CYS A 127 15.61 4.05 2.97
N LEU A 128 14.94 2.93 3.25
CA LEU A 128 13.65 2.92 3.93
C LEU A 128 13.77 3.39 5.39
N PHE A 129 14.92 3.17 6.02
CA PHE A 129 15.21 3.68 7.35
C PHE A 129 15.12 5.22 7.39
N ASN A 130 14.34 5.74 8.35
CA ASN A 130 14.03 7.16 8.52
C ASN A 130 13.35 7.85 7.31
N MET A 131 12.72 7.10 6.39
CA MET A 131 11.79 7.69 5.44
C MET A 131 10.43 7.87 6.14
N ASP A 132 10.22 9.05 6.73
CA ASP A 132 9.03 9.36 7.54
C ASP A 132 8.23 10.51 6.92
N PHE A 133 6.97 10.63 7.36
CA PHE A 133 6.07 11.68 6.93
C PHE A 133 6.26 12.98 7.71
N PRO A 134 5.88 14.14 7.15
CA PRO A 134 5.87 15.40 7.88
C PRO A 134 5.09 15.34 9.19
N LYS A 135 5.58 15.99 10.25
CA LYS A 135 4.90 16.05 11.56
C LYS A 135 3.46 16.61 11.47
N SER A 136 3.23 17.55 10.54
CA SER A 136 1.91 18.11 10.26
C SER A 136 0.93 17.06 9.73
N PHE A 137 1.40 16.18 8.84
CA PHE A 137 0.63 15.07 8.31
C PHE A 137 0.23 14.11 9.43
N TRP A 138 1.20 13.63 10.22
CA TRP A 138 0.93 12.77 11.38
C TRP A 138 -0.07 13.38 12.38
N LYS A 139 0.04 14.68 12.64
CA LYS A 139 -0.91 15.40 13.52
C LYS A 139 -2.33 15.40 12.95
N SER A 140 -2.48 15.55 11.64
CA SER A 140 -3.78 15.49 10.97
C SER A 140 -4.35 14.08 11.04
N GLU A 141 -3.54 13.08 10.72
CA GLU A 141 -3.95 11.67 10.70
C GLU A 141 -4.38 11.18 12.09
N ARG A 142 -3.65 11.54 13.14
CA ARG A 142 -4.05 11.21 14.53
C ARG A 142 -5.39 11.85 14.92
N LYS A 143 -5.70 13.06 14.47
CA LYS A 143 -7.01 13.68 14.72
C LYS A 143 -8.14 12.89 14.04
N LEU A 144 -7.92 12.41 12.83
CA LEU A 144 -8.91 11.58 12.12
C LEU A 144 -9.06 10.22 12.81
N ALA A 145 -7.95 9.59 13.23
CA ALA A 145 -7.98 8.33 13.97
C ALA A 145 -8.71 8.47 15.33
N ASP A 146 -8.46 9.55 16.08
CA ASP A 146 -9.16 9.88 17.32
C ASP A 146 -10.67 10.10 17.09
N ARG A 147 -11.03 10.82 16.01
CA ARG A 147 -12.44 11.01 15.62
C ARG A 147 -13.11 9.68 15.29
N TYR A 148 -12.44 8.82 14.52
CA TYR A 148 -12.94 7.48 14.20
C TYR A 148 -13.16 6.64 15.46
N ALA A 149 -12.16 6.57 16.35
CA ALA A 149 -12.27 5.87 17.62
C ALA A 149 -13.43 6.40 18.48
N SER A 150 -13.59 7.72 18.56
CA SER A 150 -14.68 8.37 19.31
C SER A 150 -16.05 8.01 18.75
N LEU A 151 -16.21 7.99 17.42
CA LEU A 151 -17.46 7.62 16.77
C LEU A 151 -17.81 6.14 16.97
N LEU A 152 -16.82 5.24 16.88
CA LEU A 152 -17.04 3.83 17.20
C LEU A 152 -17.43 3.63 18.66
N ALA A 153 -16.73 4.29 19.59
CA ALA A 153 -17.01 4.20 21.02
C ALA A 153 -18.41 4.72 21.39
N SER A 154 -18.99 5.61 20.56
CA SER A 154 -20.35 6.13 20.74
C SER A 154 -21.46 5.21 20.21
N GLN A 155 -21.12 4.05 19.64
CA GLN A 155 -22.07 3.09 19.06
C GLN A 155 -22.19 1.84 19.95
N PRO A 156 -23.21 1.75 20.84
CA PRO A 156 -23.39 0.61 21.73
C PRO A 156 -23.46 -0.73 21.01
N GLU A 157 -24.10 -0.76 19.84
CA GLU A 157 -24.20 -1.95 18.98
C GLU A 157 -22.83 -2.52 18.57
N ILE A 158 -21.83 -1.66 18.40
CA ILE A 158 -20.45 -2.05 18.12
C ILE A 158 -19.74 -2.42 19.42
N THR A 159 -19.79 -1.54 20.43
CA THR A 159 -18.99 -1.71 21.66
C THR A 159 -19.42 -2.92 22.48
N ASP A 160 -20.72 -3.22 22.56
CA ASP A 160 -21.24 -4.34 23.33
C ASP A 160 -20.89 -5.67 22.67
N LYS A 161 -21.00 -5.74 21.34
CA LYS A 161 -20.57 -6.91 20.54
C LYS A 161 -19.06 -7.17 20.68
N ILE A 162 -18.23 -6.13 20.74
CA ILE A 162 -16.78 -6.27 20.97
C ILE A 162 -16.47 -6.74 22.38
N LYS A 163 -17.22 -6.27 23.39
CA LYS A 163 -17.04 -6.76 24.77
C LYS A 163 -17.40 -8.24 24.90
N SER A 164 -18.37 -8.71 24.12
CA SER A 164 -18.81 -10.10 24.06
C SER A 164 -18.32 -10.85 22.80
N TRP A 165 -17.13 -10.50 22.29
CA TRP A 165 -16.66 -10.97 20.99
C TRP A 165 -16.58 -12.50 20.86
N GLN A 166 -16.30 -13.21 21.96
CA GLN A 166 -16.17 -14.67 21.91
C GLN A 166 -17.53 -15.38 21.95
N GLU A 167 -18.55 -14.69 22.44
CA GLU A 167 -19.91 -15.21 22.60
C GLU A 167 -20.82 -14.91 21.40
N ILE A 168 -20.45 -13.94 20.56
CA ILE A 168 -21.27 -13.55 19.40
C ILE A 168 -21.07 -14.45 18.17
N SER A 169 -22.09 -14.49 17.32
CA SER A 169 -22.07 -15.30 16.09
C SER A 169 -21.04 -14.78 15.07
N PRO A 170 -20.58 -15.63 14.14
CA PRO A 170 -19.75 -15.18 13.01
C PRO A 170 -20.38 -14.05 12.21
N GLU A 171 -21.71 -14.06 12.03
CA GLU A 171 -22.40 -13.00 11.30
C GLU A 171 -22.47 -11.69 12.07
N ASP A 172 -22.56 -11.73 13.40
CA ASP A 172 -22.43 -10.52 14.22
C ASP A 172 -21.01 -9.93 14.15
N LYS A 173 -19.97 -10.78 14.11
CA LYS A 173 -18.58 -10.32 13.89
C LYS A 173 -18.44 -9.60 12.55
N LYS A 174 -19.03 -10.17 11.48
CA LYS A 174 -19.03 -9.56 10.14
C LYS A 174 -19.83 -8.25 10.10
N ASP A 175 -20.96 -8.20 10.81
CA ASP A 175 -21.80 -7.00 10.94
C ASP A 175 -21.05 -5.84 11.63
N VAL A 176 -20.35 -6.11 12.74
CA VAL A 176 -19.49 -5.12 13.42
C VAL A 176 -18.49 -4.50 12.45
N ILE A 177 -17.80 -5.32 11.64
CA ILE A 177 -16.83 -4.82 10.64
C ILE A 177 -17.52 -3.96 9.59
N LYS A 178 -18.69 -4.37 9.08
CA LYS A 178 -19.43 -3.59 8.08
C LYS A 178 -19.91 -2.24 8.64
N GLN A 179 -20.33 -2.19 9.90
CA GLN A 179 -20.73 -0.94 10.55
C GLN A 179 -19.53 -0.02 10.81
N ALA A 180 -18.43 -0.59 11.29
CA ALA A 180 -17.17 0.14 11.45
C ALA A 180 -16.67 0.70 10.10
N ALA A 181 -16.86 -0.02 8.99
CA ALA A 181 -16.50 0.46 7.65
C ALA A 181 -17.29 1.70 7.22
N LYS A 182 -18.57 1.82 7.62
CA LYS A 182 -19.38 3.04 7.40
C LYS A 182 -18.83 4.22 8.21
N THR A 183 -18.39 3.96 9.44
CA THR A 183 -17.73 4.99 10.26
C THR A 183 -16.41 5.43 9.63
N PHE A 184 -15.66 4.49 9.04
CA PHE A 184 -14.42 4.78 8.33
C PHE A 184 -14.68 5.67 7.11
N GLU A 185 -15.68 5.31 6.29
CA GLU A 185 -16.12 6.12 5.15
C GLU A 185 -16.50 7.54 5.58
N TYR A 186 -17.28 7.68 6.64
CA TYR A 186 -17.69 9.00 7.14
C TYR A 186 -16.50 9.88 7.56
N VAL A 187 -15.48 9.30 8.19
CA VAL A 187 -14.30 10.06 8.67
C VAL A 187 -13.30 10.36 7.56
N TYR A 188 -13.06 9.38 6.68
CA TYR A 188 -11.96 9.41 5.71
C TYR A 188 -12.40 9.65 4.27
N GLY A 189 -13.70 9.69 3.98
CA GLY A 189 -14.24 9.82 2.62
C GLY A 189 -13.83 8.68 1.69
N THR A 190 -13.44 7.53 2.26
CA THR A 190 -12.96 6.34 1.53
C THR A 190 -13.89 5.18 1.85
N VAL A 191 -14.51 4.59 0.83
CA VAL A 191 -15.52 3.53 1.00
C VAL A 191 -14.84 2.15 1.01
N PRO A 192 -14.66 1.49 2.17
CA PRO A 192 -14.02 0.18 2.20
C PRO A 192 -15.05 -0.88 1.83
N LYS A 193 -14.89 -1.54 0.67
CA LYS A 193 -15.75 -2.66 0.29
C LYS A 193 -15.27 -3.93 0.97
N ILE A 194 -16.06 -4.48 1.89
CA ILE A 194 -15.69 -5.66 2.67
C ILE A 194 -16.10 -6.93 1.95
N VAL A 195 -15.16 -7.87 1.84
CA VAL A 195 -15.38 -9.24 1.35
C VAL A 195 -14.85 -10.21 2.37
N PHE A 196 -15.55 -11.32 2.59
CA PHE A 196 -15.10 -12.41 3.44
C PHE A 196 -14.72 -13.60 2.56
N PHE A 197 -13.69 -14.34 2.95
CA PHE A 197 -13.22 -15.52 2.26
C PHE A 197 -12.77 -16.60 3.23
N THR A 198 -12.81 -17.85 2.77
CA THR A 198 -12.27 -19.01 3.47
C THR A 198 -10.87 -19.34 2.95
N PRO A 199 -9.98 -19.94 3.78
CA PRO A 199 -8.67 -20.41 3.32
C PRO A 199 -8.73 -21.30 2.08
N GLU A 200 -9.76 -22.13 1.94
CA GLU A 200 -9.93 -22.99 0.77
C GLU A 200 -10.19 -22.20 -0.52
N GLU A 201 -10.99 -21.13 -0.46
CA GLU A 201 -11.21 -20.25 -1.61
C GLU A 201 -9.92 -19.54 -2.04
N GLU A 202 -9.09 -19.11 -1.09
CA GLU A 202 -7.80 -18.48 -1.41
C GLU A 202 -6.81 -19.50 -1.99
N ARG A 203 -6.74 -20.73 -1.47
CA ARG A 203 -5.93 -21.81 -2.08
C ARG A 203 -6.38 -22.12 -3.50
N ALA A 204 -7.69 -22.24 -3.74
CA ALA A 204 -8.25 -22.49 -5.06
C ALA A 204 -7.90 -21.37 -6.06
N LYS A 205 -7.93 -20.10 -5.61
CA LYS A 205 -7.51 -18.94 -6.41
C LYS A 205 -6.02 -19.02 -6.78
N ARG A 206 -5.16 -19.40 -5.83
CA ARG A 206 -3.71 -19.57 -6.06
C ARG A 206 -3.41 -20.72 -7.03
N ARG A 207 -4.09 -21.87 -6.87
CA ARG A 207 -4.04 -23.01 -7.79
C ARG A 207 -4.30 -22.58 -9.22
N LYS A 208 -5.38 -21.83 -9.43
CA LYS A 208 -5.79 -21.32 -10.75
C LYS A 208 -4.77 -20.36 -11.37
N ALA A 209 -4.04 -19.62 -10.54
CA ALA A 209 -3.00 -18.68 -10.96
C ALA A 209 -1.62 -19.35 -11.16
N GLY A 210 -1.49 -20.65 -10.92
CA GLY A 210 -0.20 -21.35 -10.95
C GLY A 210 0.76 -20.92 -9.82
N LEU A 211 0.20 -20.39 -8.73
CA LEU A 211 0.96 -19.94 -7.55
C LEU A 211 1.00 -21.06 -6.49
N ASN A 212 2.01 -21.05 -5.63
CA ASN A 212 2.13 -21.99 -4.52
C ASN A 212 0.91 -21.89 -3.56
N GLU A 213 0.15 -22.99 -3.42
CA GLU A 213 -1.03 -23.08 -2.56
C GLU A 213 -0.70 -23.15 -1.06
N GLU A 214 0.51 -23.61 -0.73
CA GLU A 214 1.01 -23.70 0.65
C GLU A 214 1.60 -22.38 1.16
N ALA A 215 1.51 -21.32 0.34
CA ALA A 215 1.91 -19.98 0.75
C ALA A 215 1.07 -19.48 1.94
N HIS A 216 1.57 -18.45 2.63
CA HIS A 216 0.80 -17.85 3.72
C HIS A 216 -0.53 -17.31 3.22
N ILE A 217 -1.60 -17.62 3.95
CA ILE A 217 -2.91 -17.00 3.77
C ILE A 217 -3.02 -15.90 4.81
N ASN A 218 -3.09 -14.66 4.33
CA ASN A 218 -3.19 -13.49 5.20
C ASN A 218 -4.50 -13.50 5.98
N ALA A 219 -4.49 -12.88 7.16
CA ALA A 219 -5.69 -12.73 7.97
C ALA A 219 -6.68 -11.72 7.35
N ALA A 220 -6.14 -10.73 6.64
CA ALA A 220 -6.86 -9.92 5.68
C ALA A 220 -5.88 -9.31 4.65
N TYR A 221 -6.41 -8.72 3.59
CA TYR A 221 -5.63 -7.93 2.64
C TYR A 221 -6.51 -6.98 1.82
N TYR A 222 -5.95 -5.85 1.40
CA TYR A 222 -6.52 -4.97 0.39
C TYR A 222 -6.21 -5.44 -1.04
N HIS A 223 -7.23 -5.49 -1.91
CA HIS A 223 -7.06 -5.73 -3.34
C HIS A 223 -8.20 -5.12 -4.15
N ASN A 224 -7.88 -4.36 -5.20
CA ASN A 224 -8.85 -3.78 -6.16
C ASN A 224 -10.06 -3.07 -5.50
N GLY A 225 -9.78 -2.19 -4.54
CA GLY A 225 -10.83 -1.42 -3.86
C GLY A 225 -11.65 -2.23 -2.86
N LYS A 226 -11.19 -3.44 -2.49
CA LYS A 226 -11.86 -4.33 -1.53
C LYS A 226 -10.90 -4.74 -0.43
N ILE A 227 -11.42 -4.87 0.78
CA ILE A 227 -10.72 -5.46 1.93
C ILE A 227 -11.26 -6.87 2.11
N HIS A 228 -10.39 -7.85 1.96
CA HIS A 228 -10.70 -9.27 2.08
C HIS A 228 -10.37 -9.74 3.49
N PHE A 229 -11.33 -10.31 4.22
CA PHE A 229 -11.16 -10.86 5.55
C PHE A 229 -11.22 -12.39 5.52
N ASN A 230 -10.25 -13.04 6.16
CA ASN A 230 -10.26 -14.48 6.35
C ASN A 230 -11.26 -14.84 7.47
N GLU A 231 -12.29 -15.62 7.13
CA GLU A 231 -13.37 -15.96 8.06
C GLU A 231 -12.88 -16.79 9.26
N GLU A 232 -12.02 -17.78 9.02
CA GLU A 232 -11.48 -18.63 10.09
C GLU A 232 -10.65 -17.78 11.07
N ARG A 233 -9.82 -16.89 10.54
CA ARG A 233 -9.00 -15.98 11.38
C ARG A 233 -9.86 -15.01 12.17
N LEU A 234 -10.89 -14.46 11.56
CA LEU A 234 -11.82 -13.57 12.26
C LEU A 234 -12.53 -14.28 13.41
N GLN A 235 -12.91 -15.54 13.22
CA GLN A 235 -13.58 -16.34 14.26
C GLN A 235 -12.66 -16.62 15.44
N GLU A 236 -11.39 -16.95 15.19
CA GLU A 236 -10.38 -17.27 16.21
C GLU A 236 -9.75 -16.04 16.89
N SER A 237 -10.04 -14.85 16.39
CA SER A 237 -9.35 -13.62 16.79
C SER A 237 -9.77 -13.03 18.14
N ASP A 238 -8.92 -12.13 18.65
CA ASP A 238 -9.29 -11.23 19.74
C ASP A 238 -10.37 -10.21 19.34
N ASN A 239 -10.91 -9.52 20.34
CA ASN A 239 -12.04 -8.62 20.17
C ASN A 239 -11.75 -7.32 19.39
N LEU A 240 -10.49 -6.96 19.19
CA LEU A 240 -10.11 -5.78 18.42
C LEU A 240 -9.74 -6.11 16.98
N PHE A 241 -9.29 -7.34 16.70
CA PHE A 241 -8.79 -7.77 15.40
C PHE A 241 -9.60 -7.26 14.21
N GLY A 242 -10.93 -7.45 14.21
CA GLY A 242 -11.78 -7.05 13.09
C GLY A 242 -11.71 -5.54 12.80
N ILE A 243 -11.73 -4.70 13.84
CA ILE A 243 -11.67 -3.24 13.70
C ILE A 243 -10.25 -2.76 13.38
N SER A 244 -9.26 -3.35 14.03
CA SER A 244 -7.84 -3.08 13.78
C SER A 244 -7.46 -3.31 12.33
N VAL A 245 -7.82 -4.49 11.81
CA VAL A 245 -7.54 -4.89 10.43
C VAL A 245 -8.32 -4.03 9.44
N LEU A 246 -9.60 -3.78 9.69
CA LEU A 246 -10.39 -2.86 8.87
C LEU A 246 -9.72 -1.50 8.76
N PHE A 247 -9.25 -0.96 9.87
CA PHE A 247 -8.64 0.36 9.92
C PHE A 247 -7.29 0.36 9.21
N HIS A 248 -6.46 -0.67 9.40
CA HIS A 248 -5.17 -0.83 8.71
C HIS A 248 -5.34 -0.90 7.18
N GLU A 249 -6.13 -1.86 6.71
CA GLU A 249 -6.37 -2.08 5.28
C GLU A 249 -7.18 -0.93 4.66
N GLY A 250 -8.09 -0.33 5.42
CA GLY A 250 -8.81 0.89 5.02
C GLY A 250 -7.86 2.07 4.86
N THR A 251 -6.82 2.16 5.69
CA THR A 251 -5.77 3.16 5.56
C THR A 251 -4.98 2.93 4.27
N HIS A 252 -4.58 1.70 3.94
CA HIS A 252 -3.97 1.40 2.63
C HIS A 252 -4.89 1.75 1.46
N HIS A 253 -6.18 1.44 1.57
CA HIS A 253 -7.15 1.83 0.53
C HIS A 253 -7.14 3.35 0.32
N ARG A 254 -7.11 4.14 1.39
CA ARG A 254 -7.01 5.60 1.33
C ARG A 254 -5.68 6.06 0.72
N GLN A 255 -4.55 5.50 1.15
CA GLN A 255 -3.21 5.81 0.62
C GLN A 255 -3.11 5.60 -0.90
N HIS A 256 -3.79 4.56 -1.40
CA HIS A 256 -3.84 4.25 -2.83
C HIS A 256 -4.90 5.05 -3.60
N GLY A 257 -6.00 5.44 -2.95
CA GLY A 257 -7.18 6.01 -3.60
C GLY A 257 -7.29 7.53 -3.57
N GLN A 258 -6.58 8.20 -2.66
CA GLN A 258 -6.68 9.65 -2.45
C GLN A 258 -5.34 10.37 -2.63
N ASN A 259 -5.42 11.63 -3.06
CA ASN A 259 -4.30 12.56 -2.95
C ASN A 259 -4.43 13.33 -1.63
N PHE A 260 -3.29 13.65 -1.04
CA PHE A 260 -3.15 14.46 0.15
C PHE A 260 -2.72 15.88 -0.23
N ASP A 261 -2.88 16.85 0.67
CA ASP A 261 -2.53 18.25 0.39
C ASP A 261 -1.00 18.48 0.29
N ASP A 262 -0.19 17.53 0.76
CA ASP A 262 1.26 17.62 0.80
C ASP A 262 1.90 16.78 -0.31
N ASP A 263 2.66 17.43 -1.19
CA ASP A 263 3.31 16.78 -2.34
C ASP A 263 4.32 15.72 -1.92
N LEU A 264 5.04 15.92 -0.81
CA LEU A 264 6.00 14.94 -0.31
C LEU A 264 5.26 13.69 0.18
N VAL A 265 4.13 13.86 0.86
CA VAL A 265 3.27 12.75 1.32
C VAL A 265 2.77 11.94 0.12
N ASN A 266 2.24 12.61 -0.90
CA ASN A 266 1.79 11.95 -2.12
C ASN A 266 2.92 11.16 -2.78
N ARG A 267 4.11 11.76 -2.85
CA ARG A 267 5.29 11.14 -3.45
C ARG A 267 5.75 9.90 -2.69
N ILE A 268 5.76 9.95 -1.35
CA ILE A 268 6.08 8.78 -0.52
C ILE A 268 5.11 7.63 -0.80
N PHE A 269 3.80 7.89 -0.86
CA PHE A 269 2.80 6.85 -1.16
C PHE A 269 2.81 6.39 -2.63
N ASP A 270 3.37 7.18 -3.54
CA ASP A 270 3.44 6.86 -4.97
C ASP A 270 4.65 6.02 -5.37
N CYS A 271 5.70 5.94 -4.56
CA CYS A 271 6.81 5.06 -4.85
C CYS A 271 6.37 3.59 -4.72
N ASP A 272 6.67 2.75 -5.72
CA ASP A 272 6.29 1.33 -5.78
C ASP A 272 7.14 0.44 -4.84
N MET A 273 7.36 0.91 -3.61
CA MET A 273 8.20 0.24 -2.62
C MET A 273 7.64 -1.11 -2.20
N PHE A 274 6.32 -1.31 -2.31
CA PHE A 274 5.65 -2.60 -2.09
C PHE A 274 6.27 -3.75 -2.90
N ASN A 275 6.89 -3.46 -4.05
CA ASN A 275 7.60 -4.48 -4.82
C ASN A 275 8.79 -5.09 -4.03
N ALA A 276 9.40 -4.36 -3.10
CA ALA A 276 10.43 -4.90 -2.22
C ALA A 276 9.89 -6.01 -1.29
N ALA A 277 8.60 -5.98 -0.95
CA ALA A 277 7.97 -7.02 -0.15
C ALA A 277 7.74 -8.31 -0.94
N LEU A 278 7.46 -8.21 -2.24
CA LEU A 278 7.34 -9.36 -3.14
C LEU A 278 8.67 -10.12 -3.22
N TYR A 279 9.81 -9.42 -3.20
CA TYR A 279 11.12 -10.06 -3.12
C TYR A 279 11.29 -10.94 -1.87
N GLU A 280 10.83 -10.48 -0.70
CA GLU A 280 10.92 -11.27 0.53
C GLU A 280 9.98 -12.47 0.53
N ASP A 281 8.80 -12.36 -0.07
CA ASP A 281 7.85 -13.48 -0.21
C ASP A 281 8.36 -14.59 -1.14
N GLU A 282 9.13 -14.22 -2.17
CA GLU A 282 9.67 -15.18 -3.14
C GLU A 282 10.97 -15.86 -2.65
N LEU A 283 11.78 -15.20 -1.81
CA LEU A 283 13.09 -15.73 -1.38
C LEU A 283 13.14 -16.30 0.04
N ASN A 284 12.43 -15.69 0.98
CA ASN A 284 12.57 -16.06 2.38
C ASN A 284 11.48 -17.03 2.81
N ASN A 285 11.90 -18.23 3.23
CA ASN A 285 11.02 -19.10 4.01
C ASN A 285 10.63 -18.36 5.30
N LYS A 286 9.38 -18.54 5.77
CA LYS A 286 8.79 -17.86 6.95
C LYS A 286 9.58 -18.04 8.25
N THR A 287 10.57 -18.92 8.24
CA THR A 287 11.50 -19.21 9.33
C THR A 287 12.71 -18.27 9.38
N SER A 288 12.94 -17.45 8.35
CA SER A 288 14.03 -16.48 8.32
C SER A 288 13.80 -15.38 9.36
N SER A 289 14.83 -15.06 10.15
CA SER A 289 14.79 -13.96 11.12
C SER A 289 14.55 -12.60 10.46
N THR A 290 14.81 -12.46 9.16
CA THR A 290 14.61 -11.22 8.38
C THR A 290 13.38 -11.26 7.47
N TYR A 291 12.51 -12.27 7.60
CA TYR A 291 11.28 -12.35 6.81
C TYR A 291 10.39 -11.10 7.00
N LYS A 292 9.98 -10.43 5.92
CA LYS A 292 9.16 -9.20 5.92
C LYS A 292 9.85 -7.92 6.45
N ASP A 293 11.17 -7.86 6.63
CA ASP A 293 11.84 -6.64 7.12
C ASP A 293 11.63 -5.46 6.17
N LEU A 294 11.85 -5.65 4.86
CA LEU A 294 11.67 -4.60 3.86
C LEU A 294 10.22 -4.14 3.79
N TYR A 295 9.28 -5.08 3.85
CA TYR A 295 7.84 -4.75 3.93
C TYR A 295 7.53 -3.86 5.14
N CYS A 296 7.98 -4.26 6.32
CA CYS A 296 7.66 -3.56 7.57
C CYS A 296 8.33 -2.17 7.67
N MET A 297 9.43 -1.95 6.94
CA MET A 297 10.10 -0.65 6.86
C MET A 297 9.48 0.31 5.84
N GLN A 298 8.49 -0.12 5.05
CA GLN A 298 7.85 0.76 4.07
C GLN A 298 7.07 1.87 4.79
N PRO A 299 7.15 3.13 4.31
CA PRO A 299 6.42 4.23 4.92
C PRO A 299 4.91 4.00 4.95
N ALA A 300 4.34 3.42 3.89
CA ALA A 300 2.91 3.10 3.81
C ALA A 300 2.47 2.14 4.94
N GLU A 301 3.28 1.12 5.20
CA GLU A 301 3.02 0.12 6.26
C GLU A 301 3.27 0.71 7.66
N THR A 302 4.38 1.41 7.84
CA THR A 302 4.69 2.15 9.07
C THR A 302 3.57 3.13 9.43
N HIS A 303 3.01 3.81 8.42
CA HIS A 303 1.91 4.74 8.57
C HIS A 303 0.61 4.04 8.99
N ALA A 304 0.20 3.01 8.26
CA ALA A 304 -1.02 2.26 8.53
C ALA A 304 -1.00 1.62 9.93
N HIS A 305 0.09 0.95 10.29
CA HIS A 305 0.27 0.39 11.63
C HIS A 305 0.31 1.47 12.70
N GLY A 306 1.03 2.55 12.44
CA GLY A 306 1.17 3.63 13.38
C GLY A 306 -0.16 4.28 13.76
N LEU A 307 -1.07 4.41 12.78
CA LEU A 307 -2.42 4.88 13.04
C LEU A 307 -3.31 3.78 13.64
N GLN A 308 -3.14 2.52 13.25
CA GLN A 308 -3.86 1.40 13.85
C GLN A 308 -3.60 1.33 15.36
N GLU A 309 -2.33 1.35 15.80
CA GLU A 309 -1.98 1.31 17.22
C GLU A 309 -2.56 2.51 17.98
N TYR A 310 -2.46 3.70 17.40
CA TYR A 310 -3.03 4.92 17.98
C TYR A 310 -4.55 4.82 18.10
N MET A 311 -5.22 4.35 17.04
CA MET A 311 -6.67 4.15 17.00
C MET A 311 -7.12 3.11 18.02
N GLU A 312 -6.46 1.95 18.09
CA GLU A 312 -6.75 0.89 19.08
C GLU A 312 -6.67 1.44 20.50
N HIS A 313 -5.61 2.19 20.81
CA HIS A 313 -5.44 2.80 22.13
C HIS A 313 -6.58 3.77 22.45
N GLN A 314 -6.88 4.70 21.53
CA GLN A 314 -7.97 5.66 21.71
C GLN A 314 -9.34 4.99 21.82
N PHE A 315 -9.58 3.93 21.05
CA PHE A 315 -10.84 3.21 21.07
C PHE A 315 -11.02 2.43 22.38
N MET A 316 -10.01 1.70 22.83
CA MET A 316 -10.04 1.00 24.13
C MET A 316 -10.30 1.95 25.29
N GLU A 317 -9.61 3.10 25.32
CA GLU A 317 -9.78 4.11 26.36
C GLU A 317 -11.21 4.68 26.36
N LYS A 318 -11.71 5.12 25.21
CA LYS A 318 -13.02 5.79 25.10
C LYS A 318 -14.20 4.82 25.26
N ALA A 319 -14.06 3.57 24.81
CA ALA A 319 -15.12 2.57 24.89
C ALA A 319 -15.08 1.74 26.20
N ALA A 320 -14.06 1.96 27.03
CA ALA A 320 -13.75 1.15 28.21
C ALA A 320 -13.70 -0.35 27.89
N ILE A 321 -12.95 -0.69 26.83
CA ILE A 321 -12.76 -2.07 26.35
C ILE A 321 -11.35 -2.52 26.70
N GLN A 322 -11.23 -3.74 27.21
CA GLN A 322 -9.94 -4.42 27.34
C GLN A 322 -9.75 -5.41 26.21
N LYS A 323 -8.53 -5.48 25.68
CA LYS A 323 -8.18 -6.48 24.66
C LYS A 323 -8.23 -7.87 25.28
N SER A 324 -8.99 -8.77 24.65
CA SER A 324 -9.13 -10.15 25.11
C SER A 324 -7.80 -10.91 24.98
N PRO A 325 -7.42 -11.74 25.96
CA PRO A 325 -6.18 -12.54 25.90
C PRO A 325 -6.29 -13.75 24.94
N HIS A 326 -7.35 -13.84 24.13
CA HIS A 326 -7.65 -15.04 23.34
C HIS A 326 -6.64 -15.30 22.22
N ALA A 327 -6.22 -16.57 22.13
CA ALA A 327 -5.42 -17.25 21.10
C ALA A 327 -4.42 -16.39 20.32
N ASP A 328 -3.52 -15.74 21.06
CA ASP A 328 -2.28 -15.16 20.53
C ASP A 328 -1.36 -16.30 20.05
N THR A 329 -1.64 -16.97 18.93
CA THR A 329 -0.78 -18.06 18.43
C THR A 329 0.57 -17.51 17.98
N LYS A 330 1.64 -18.31 18.04
CA LYS A 330 3.01 -17.88 17.74
C LYS A 330 3.12 -17.29 16.33
N GLU A 331 2.35 -17.81 15.38
CA GLU A 331 2.26 -17.38 14.00
C GLU A 331 1.51 -16.04 13.84
N THR A 332 0.41 -15.84 14.59
CA THR A 332 -0.33 -14.57 14.65
C THR A 332 0.53 -13.48 15.29
N ARG A 333 1.26 -13.81 16.35
CA ARG A 333 2.29 -12.94 16.93
C ARG A 333 3.42 -12.64 15.96
N TYR A 334 3.88 -13.58 15.16
CA TYR A 334 5.10 -13.39 14.37
C TYR A 334 4.91 -12.37 13.23
N VAL A 335 3.82 -12.46 12.47
CA VAL A 335 3.58 -11.53 11.35
C VAL A 335 3.06 -10.19 11.87
N HIS A 336 2.10 -10.20 12.79
CA HIS A 336 1.52 -9.00 13.37
C HIS A 336 2.58 -8.25 14.21
N ASN A 337 3.30 -8.92 15.14
CA ASN A 337 4.30 -8.24 15.99
C ASN A 337 5.60 -7.88 15.29
N LYS A 338 5.99 -8.54 14.18
CA LYS A 338 7.18 -8.10 13.46
C LYS A 338 6.93 -6.79 12.71
N ALA A 339 5.76 -6.66 12.09
CA ALA A 339 5.34 -5.40 11.50
C ALA A 339 5.10 -4.31 12.57
N PHE A 340 4.50 -4.66 13.72
CA PHE A 340 4.37 -3.72 14.86
C PHE A 340 5.70 -3.30 15.49
N SER A 341 6.66 -4.23 15.69
CA SER A 341 7.94 -3.90 16.33
C SER A 341 8.82 -3.03 15.43
N MET A 342 8.79 -3.25 14.11
CA MET A 342 9.50 -2.42 13.14
C MET A 342 8.85 -1.06 12.95
N ALA A 343 7.52 -0.97 12.91
CA ALA A 343 6.78 0.31 12.90
C ALA A 343 7.01 1.13 14.18
N ARG A 344 7.14 0.50 15.35
CA ARG A 344 7.53 1.19 16.58
C ARG A 344 8.94 1.76 16.52
N LEU A 345 9.91 1.01 15.96
CA LEU A 345 11.30 1.48 15.82
C LEU A 345 11.41 2.73 14.95
N THR A 346 10.56 2.87 13.92
CA THR A 346 10.49 4.07 13.08
C THR A 346 9.75 5.22 13.77
N GLN A 347 8.70 4.94 14.54
CA GLN A 347 7.95 5.96 15.28
C GLN A 347 8.67 6.60 16.46
N TYR A 348 9.43 5.85 17.26
CA TYR A 348 10.07 6.35 18.50
C TYR A 348 11.13 7.43 18.27
N ARG A 349 11.49 7.73 17.02
CA ARG A 349 12.46 8.79 16.68
C ARG A 349 11.84 10.00 15.96
N SER A 350 10.51 10.00 15.76
CA SER A 350 9.73 11.11 15.18
C SER A 350 9.17 12.08 16.23
N GLN A 351 9.23 11.71 17.52
CA GLN A 351 9.00 12.62 18.65
C GLN A 351 10.18 13.59 18.74
#